data_AF-A0A9D7HG67-F1
#
_entry.id   AF-A0A9D7HG67-F1
#
_cell.length_a   1.000
_cell.length_b   1.000
_cell.length_c   1.000
_cell.angle_alpha   90.00
_cell.angle_beta   90.00
_cell.angle_gamma   90.00
#
_symmetry.space_group_name_H-M   'P 1'
#
loop_
_entity.id
_entity.type
_entity.pdbx_description
1 polymer ?
#
loop_
_entity_poly.entity_id
_entity_poly.type
_entity_poly.pdbx_seq_one_letter_code
_entity_poly.pdbx_strand_id
1 'polypeptide(L)'
;MPGIFDRFLTNTVSGELISLQNPGTILGTALTSNQVYFNGAYAMAANGGSSVRIYAPSVFALGSSCVHLNEATYPQGNPNELMTPFSSAGDASHWPGPIGLAIMRDIGWTLSPGVGVEEMSIDREITVFPNPVSSELTLRMDPRDLLGTISIADLSGRVVLSVSGQHRLDVTALDAGTYVVMSFGARPVRFVKQ
;
A
#
# COMPACT_ATOMS: atom_id res chain seq x y z
N MET A 1 -17.18 -19.50 1.82
CA MET A 1 -17.82 -18.31 1.21
C MET A 1 -19.23 -18.15 1.77
N PRO A 2 -19.69 -16.93 2.14
CA PRO A 2 -19.09 -15.65 1.80
C PRO A 2 -18.43 -14.92 2.99
N GLY A 3 -17.14 -14.58 2.84
CA GLY A 3 -16.44 -13.55 3.61
C GLY A 3 -16.25 -12.26 2.81
N ILE A 4 -15.73 -11.19 3.43
CA ILE A 4 -15.53 -9.89 2.76
C ILE A 4 -14.56 -9.98 1.57
N PHE A 5 -13.55 -10.83 1.65
CA PHE A 5 -12.58 -11.06 0.58
C PHE A 5 -13.24 -11.62 -0.69
N ASP A 6 -14.17 -12.57 -0.52
CA ASP A 6 -14.86 -13.27 -1.62
C ASP A 6 -15.62 -12.31 -2.54
N ARG A 7 -16.08 -11.17 -2.02
CA ARG A 7 -16.82 -10.15 -2.77
C ARG A 7 -16.04 -9.60 -3.97
N PHE A 8 -14.72 -9.62 -3.90
CA PHE A 8 -13.87 -9.07 -4.95
C PHE A 8 -13.40 -10.13 -5.96
N LEU A 9 -13.76 -11.40 -5.73
CA LEU A 9 -13.31 -12.49 -6.58
C LEU A 9 -14.18 -12.64 -7.83
N THR A 10 -13.51 -12.61 -8.99
CA THR A 10 -14.13 -12.90 -10.28
C THR A 10 -13.38 -14.00 -11.00
N ASN A 11 -14.09 -14.66 -11.90
CA ASN A 11 -13.53 -15.54 -12.90
C ASN A 11 -13.75 -14.94 -14.30
N THR A 12 -12.79 -15.13 -15.19
CA THR A 12 -12.81 -14.59 -16.56
C THR A 12 -13.99 -15.06 -17.41
N VAL A 13 -14.57 -16.22 -17.09
CA VAL A 13 -15.68 -16.82 -17.84
C VAL A 13 -17.00 -16.69 -17.08
N SER A 14 -17.01 -17.02 -15.79
CA SER A 14 -18.24 -17.12 -14.98
C SER A 14 -18.60 -15.84 -14.22
N GLY A 15 -17.75 -14.81 -14.23
CA GLY A 15 -18.02 -13.52 -13.58
C GLY A 15 -17.76 -13.55 -12.07
N GLU A 16 -18.53 -12.77 -11.32
CA GLU A 16 -18.39 -12.64 -9.86
C GLU A 16 -18.72 -13.96 -9.16
N LEU A 17 -17.78 -14.49 -8.37
CA LEU A 17 -17.95 -15.80 -7.73
C LEU A 17 -19.09 -15.82 -6.71
N ILE A 18 -19.34 -14.69 -6.04
CA ILE A 18 -20.44 -14.55 -5.06
C ILE A 18 -21.83 -14.60 -5.70
N SER A 19 -21.94 -14.39 -7.01
CA SER A 19 -23.20 -14.47 -7.75
C SER A 19 -23.55 -15.90 -8.18
N LEU A 20 -22.59 -16.82 -8.08
CA LEU A 20 -22.74 -18.20 -8.49
C LEU A 20 -23.46 -19.02 -7.41
N GLN A 21 -24.20 -20.04 -7.86
CA GLN A 21 -24.88 -20.95 -6.96
C GLN A 21 -23.86 -21.67 -6.05
N ASN A 22 -24.13 -21.64 -4.74
CA ASN A 22 -23.33 -22.30 -3.73
C ASN A 22 -24.20 -23.23 -2.85
N PRO A 23 -24.02 -24.56 -2.92
CA PRO A 23 -23.07 -25.28 -3.78
C PRO A 23 -23.53 -25.33 -5.25
N GLY A 24 -22.58 -25.36 -6.18
CA GLY A 24 -22.85 -25.43 -7.63
C GLY A 24 -21.64 -25.86 -8.45
N THR A 25 -21.88 -26.53 -9.57
CA THR A 25 -20.81 -27.04 -10.47
C THR A 25 -20.03 -25.90 -11.11
N ILE A 26 -20.70 -24.82 -11.52
CA ILE A 26 -20.06 -23.63 -12.12
C ILE A 26 -19.07 -23.00 -11.14
N LEU A 27 -19.46 -22.85 -9.87
CA LEU A 27 -18.58 -22.34 -8.82
C LEU A 27 -17.39 -23.27 -8.62
N GLY A 28 -17.61 -24.58 -8.55
CA GLY A 28 -16.53 -25.57 -8.46
C GLY A 28 -15.52 -25.44 -9.61
N THR A 29 -16.00 -25.34 -10.86
CA THR A 29 -15.14 -25.13 -12.04
C THR A 29 -14.37 -23.81 -11.96
N ALA A 30 -15.01 -22.73 -11.50
CA ALA A 30 -14.34 -21.43 -11.37
C ALA A 30 -13.20 -21.47 -10.34
N LEU A 31 -13.42 -22.09 -9.19
CA LEU A 31 -12.43 -22.24 -8.11
C LEU A 31 -11.23 -23.12 -8.49
N THR A 32 -11.35 -23.94 -9.53
CA THR A 32 -10.28 -24.81 -10.06
C THR A 32 -9.83 -24.46 -11.48
N SER A 33 -10.03 -23.21 -11.91
CA SER A 33 -9.84 -22.79 -13.31
C SER A 33 -8.48 -22.17 -13.64
N ASN A 34 -7.67 -21.85 -12.64
CA ASN A 34 -6.46 -21.01 -12.70
C ASN A 34 -6.70 -19.59 -13.27
N GLN A 35 -7.97 -19.14 -13.22
CA GLN A 35 -8.46 -17.91 -13.79
C GLN A 35 -9.34 -17.14 -12.78
N VAL A 36 -8.94 -17.14 -11.51
CA VAL A 36 -9.59 -16.34 -10.46
C VAL A 36 -8.77 -15.08 -10.22
N TYR A 37 -9.47 -13.95 -10.06
CA TYR A 37 -8.87 -12.64 -9.90
C TYR A 37 -9.54 -11.87 -8.77
N PHE A 38 -8.76 -11.06 -8.05
CA PHE A 38 -9.23 -10.12 -7.06
C PHE A 38 -9.28 -8.70 -7.66
N ASN A 39 -10.43 -8.05 -7.53
CA ASN A 39 -10.75 -6.79 -8.23
C ASN A 39 -11.10 -5.65 -7.26
N GLY A 40 -10.36 -5.55 -6.15
CA GLY A 40 -10.41 -4.37 -5.31
C GLY A 40 -9.69 -3.18 -5.96
N ALA A 41 -10.21 -1.97 -5.75
CA ALA A 41 -9.70 -0.77 -6.41
C ALA A 41 -8.25 -0.48 -5.98
N TYR A 42 -7.92 -0.69 -4.71
CA TYR A 42 -6.56 -0.48 -4.22
C TYR A 42 -5.63 -1.59 -4.71
N ALA A 43 -6.06 -2.85 -4.67
CA ALA A 43 -5.28 -3.99 -5.13
C ALA A 43 -4.95 -3.89 -6.63
N MET A 44 -5.92 -3.48 -7.45
CA MET A 44 -5.68 -3.21 -8.87
C MET A 44 -4.69 -2.06 -9.06
N ALA A 45 -4.81 -0.96 -8.32
CA ALA A 45 -3.86 0.14 -8.40
C ALA A 45 -2.43 -0.31 -8.04
N ALA A 46 -2.28 -1.13 -6.99
CA ALA A 46 -1.00 -1.72 -6.59
C ALA A 46 -0.42 -2.71 -7.64
N ASN A 47 -1.27 -3.27 -8.50
CA ASN A 47 -0.90 -4.19 -9.57
C ASN A 47 -0.90 -3.49 -10.95
N GLY A 48 -0.58 -2.19 -11.00
CA GLY A 48 -0.45 -1.43 -12.26
C GLY A 48 -1.76 -1.24 -13.01
N GLY A 49 -2.90 -1.21 -12.30
CA GLY A 49 -4.25 -1.06 -12.86
C GLY A 49 -4.90 -2.37 -13.32
N SER A 50 -4.21 -3.50 -13.20
CA SER A 50 -4.72 -4.81 -13.64
C SER A 50 -5.28 -5.62 -12.48
N SER A 51 -6.26 -6.49 -12.74
CA SER A 51 -6.80 -7.43 -11.75
C SER A 51 -5.70 -8.33 -11.17
N VAL A 52 -5.75 -8.58 -9.86
CA VAL A 52 -4.74 -9.35 -9.14
C VAL A 52 -5.02 -10.84 -9.30
N ARG A 53 -4.03 -11.62 -9.72
CA ARG A 53 -4.24 -13.05 -9.98
C ARG A 53 -4.19 -13.86 -8.69
N ILE A 54 -5.22 -14.66 -8.46
CA ILE A 54 -5.37 -15.50 -7.27
C ILE A 54 -5.02 -16.96 -7.60
N TYR A 55 -4.47 -17.66 -6.62
CA TYR A 55 -4.13 -19.06 -6.75
C TYR A 55 -5.41 -19.93 -6.80
N ALA A 56 -5.70 -20.50 -7.96
CA ALA A 56 -6.86 -21.36 -8.20
C ALA A 56 -6.45 -22.59 -9.04
N PRO A 57 -5.63 -23.51 -8.48
CA PRO A 57 -5.08 -24.66 -9.22
C PRO A 57 -6.17 -25.58 -9.79
N SER A 58 -5.80 -26.43 -10.76
CA SER A 58 -6.71 -27.42 -11.37
C SER A 58 -7.27 -28.45 -10.38
N VAL A 59 -6.59 -28.64 -9.24
CA VAL A 59 -7.05 -29.43 -8.11
C VAL A 59 -7.17 -28.49 -6.92
N PHE A 60 -8.37 -28.36 -6.36
CA PHE A 60 -8.60 -27.50 -5.19
C PHE A 60 -7.71 -27.92 -4.01
N ALA A 61 -6.94 -26.98 -3.49
CA ALA A 61 -6.03 -27.17 -2.37
C ALA A 61 -6.58 -26.44 -1.14
N LEU A 62 -7.01 -27.22 -0.15
CA LEU A 62 -7.58 -26.67 1.07
C LEU A 62 -6.54 -25.82 1.81
N GLY A 63 -6.94 -24.61 2.20
CA GLY A 63 -6.07 -23.65 2.87
C GLY A 63 -5.25 -22.75 1.95
N SER A 64 -5.23 -23.00 0.63
CA SER A 64 -4.51 -22.12 -0.30
C SER A 64 -5.30 -21.65 -1.51
N SER A 65 -6.19 -22.48 -2.05
CA SER A 65 -7.04 -22.10 -3.17
C SER A 65 -7.91 -20.90 -2.81
N CYS A 66 -7.92 -19.93 -3.72
CA CYS A 66 -8.74 -18.72 -3.69
C CYS A 66 -8.46 -17.74 -2.54
N VAL A 67 -7.36 -17.93 -1.79
CA VAL A 67 -6.97 -17.04 -0.68
C VAL A 67 -5.52 -16.54 -0.77
N HIS A 68 -4.66 -17.20 -1.55
CA HIS A 68 -3.29 -16.74 -1.83
C HIS A 68 -3.15 -16.14 -3.22
N LEU A 69 -2.10 -15.34 -3.40
CA LEU A 69 -1.66 -14.86 -4.71
C LEU A 69 -1.14 -16.01 -5.58
N ASN A 70 -1.29 -15.85 -6.89
CA ASN A 70 -0.86 -16.87 -7.84
C ASN A 70 0.68 -16.95 -7.92
N GLU A 71 1.26 -18.05 -7.44
CA GLU A 71 2.71 -18.31 -7.45
C GLU A 71 3.36 -18.04 -8.81
N ALA A 72 2.77 -18.52 -9.91
CA ALA A 72 3.35 -18.35 -11.25
C ALA A 72 3.37 -16.90 -11.72
N THR A 73 2.56 -16.03 -11.12
CA THR A 73 2.50 -14.59 -11.41
C THR A 73 3.38 -13.78 -10.47
N TYR A 74 3.53 -14.22 -9.22
CA TYR A 74 4.30 -13.54 -8.18
C TYR A 74 5.36 -14.50 -7.61
N PRO A 75 6.33 -14.97 -8.41
CA PRO A 75 7.29 -15.98 -7.99
C PRO A 75 8.26 -15.45 -6.93
N GLN A 76 9.07 -16.34 -6.36
CA GLN A 76 10.18 -15.98 -5.48
C GLN A 76 11.03 -14.83 -6.05
N GLY A 77 11.37 -13.86 -5.19
CA GLY A 77 12.01 -12.59 -5.52
C GLY A 77 11.02 -11.47 -5.91
N ASN A 78 9.73 -11.78 -6.11
CA ASN A 78 8.71 -10.76 -6.33
C ASN A 78 8.37 -10.04 -5.01
N PRO A 79 8.11 -8.72 -5.02
CA PRO A 79 7.68 -7.99 -3.83
C PRO A 79 6.43 -8.54 -3.13
N ASN A 80 5.62 -9.36 -3.81
CA ASN A 80 4.39 -9.95 -3.29
C ASN A 80 4.51 -11.46 -2.99
N GLU A 81 5.73 -12.02 -3.01
CA GLU A 81 5.97 -13.46 -2.83
C GLU A 81 5.44 -14.00 -1.49
N LEU A 82 5.45 -13.20 -0.40
CA LEU A 82 5.03 -13.68 0.92
C LEU A 82 3.57 -14.14 0.94
N MET A 83 2.75 -13.61 0.04
CA MET A 83 1.32 -13.91 -0.04
C MET A 83 0.98 -15.02 -1.03
N THR A 84 1.98 -15.70 -1.60
CA THR A 84 1.79 -16.91 -2.40
C THR A 84 1.80 -18.16 -1.51
N PRO A 85 1.29 -19.32 -1.99
CA PRO A 85 1.02 -20.46 -1.11
C PRO A 85 2.23 -21.35 -0.79
N PHE A 86 3.40 -21.10 -1.39
CA PHE A 86 4.56 -21.97 -1.26
C PHE A 86 5.75 -21.24 -0.64
N SER A 87 6.50 -21.94 0.21
CA SER A 87 7.74 -21.46 0.81
C SER A 87 8.75 -22.61 0.87
N SER A 88 10.00 -22.31 0.60
CA SER A 88 11.14 -23.22 0.61
C SER A 88 12.07 -22.94 1.78
N ALA A 89 12.91 -23.91 2.14
CA ALA A 89 13.91 -23.71 3.19
C ALA A 89 14.88 -22.58 2.81
N GLY A 90 14.96 -21.55 3.67
CA GLY A 90 15.77 -20.36 3.42
C GLY A 90 14.95 -19.13 2.99
N ASP A 91 13.66 -19.29 2.68
CA ASP A 91 12.78 -18.15 2.41
C ASP A 91 12.49 -17.41 3.71
N ALA A 92 12.94 -16.16 3.79
CA ALA A 92 12.80 -15.29 4.96
C ALA A 92 12.21 -13.93 4.56
N SER A 93 11.13 -13.96 3.79
CA SER A 93 10.37 -12.77 3.42
C SER A 93 9.44 -12.39 4.56
N HIS A 94 9.57 -11.17 5.07
CA HIS A 94 8.73 -10.63 6.16
C HIS A 94 7.84 -9.49 5.66
N TRP A 95 7.74 -9.34 4.34
CA TRP A 95 7.07 -8.25 3.68
C TRP A 95 5.83 -8.76 2.92
N PRO A 96 4.61 -8.40 3.35
CA PRO A 96 3.37 -8.84 2.70
C PRO A 96 3.17 -8.36 1.26
N GLY A 97 3.99 -7.41 0.80
CA GLY A 97 3.87 -6.85 -0.53
C GLY A 97 2.85 -5.73 -0.66
N PRO A 98 3.00 -4.87 -1.68
CA PRO A 98 2.04 -3.81 -1.97
C PRO A 98 0.64 -4.35 -2.28
N ILE A 99 0.52 -5.49 -2.97
CA ILE A 99 -0.78 -6.10 -3.28
C ILE A 99 -1.44 -6.63 -2.02
N GLY A 100 -0.70 -7.33 -1.15
CA GLY A 100 -1.24 -7.85 0.10
C GLY A 100 -1.82 -6.75 0.99
N LEU A 101 -1.09 -5.65 1.16
CA LEU A 101 -1.57 -4.49 1.91
C LEU A 101 -2.77 -3.81 1.25
N ALA A 102 -2.75 -3.68 -0.07
CA ALA A 102 -3.85 -3.08 -0.80
C ALA A 102 -5.14 -3.92 -0.69
N ILE A 103 -5.03 -5.25 -0.73
CA ILE A 103 -6.13 -6.18 -0.45
C ILE A 103 -6.68 -5.95 0.97
N MET A 104 -5.81 -5.82 1.98
CA MET A 104 -6.24 -5.55 3.36
C MET A 104 -7.07 -4.26 3.44
N ARG A 105 -6.65 -3.22 2.70
CA ARG A 105 -7.39 -1.97 2.60
C ARG A 105 -8.74 -2.14 1.89
N ASP A 106 -8.78 -2.88 0.78
CA ASP A 106 -10.03 -3.17 0.05
C ASP A 106 -11.05 -3.93 0.92
N ILE A 107 -10.59 -4.82 1.81
CA ILE A 107 -11.46 -5.57 2.74
C ILE A 107 -11.75 -4.82 4.05
N GLY A 108 -11.36 -3.54 4.15
CA GLY A 108 -11.80 -2.62 5.21
C GLY A 108 -10.78 -2.34 6.32
N TRP A 109 -9.53 -2.81 6.20
CA TRP A 109 -8.50 -2.46 7.18
C TRP A 109 -8.00 -1.04 6.94
N THR A 110 -7.88 -0.28 8.03
CA THR A 110 -7.18 1.00 8.01
C THR A 110 -5.70 0.73 8.17
N LEU A 111 -4.93 1.00 7.12
CA LEU A 111 -3.47 0.98 7.20
C LEU A 111 -3.01 2.29 7.84
N SER A 112 -2.18 2.22 8.88
CA SER A 112 -1.57 3.45 9.38
C SER A 112 -0.59 3.98 8.32
N PRO A 113 -0.37 5.30 8.24
CA PRO A 113 0.70 5.86 7.44
C PRO A 113 2.02 5.18 7.81
N GLY A 114 2.72 4.58 6.84
CA GLY A 114 4.01 3.91 7.07
C GLY A 114 3.97 2.42 7.48
N VAL A 115 2.80 1.76 7.55
CA VAL A 115 2.71 0.29 7.79
C VAL A 115 2.83 -0.52 6.50
N GLY A 116 3.04 0.17 5.38
CA GLY A 116 3.68 -0.41 4.23
C GLY A 116 5.10 0.11 4.15
N VAL A 117 6.08 -0.79 4.18
CA VAL A 117 7.30 -0.55 3.41
C VAL A 117 6.85 -0.61 1.95
N GLU A 118 6.22 0.47 1.44
CA GLU A 118 6.64 0.86 0.11
C GLU A 118 8.18 0.68 0.14
N GLU A 119 8.77 0.07 -0.87
CA GLU A 119 10.04 0.65 -1.27
C GLU A 119 9.70 2.11 -1.56
N MET A 120 9.69 2.93 -0.51
CA MET A 120 9.90 4.34 -0.59
C MET A 120 11.29 4.31 -1.17
N SER A 121 11.37 4.48 -2.49
CA SER A 121 12.48 5.23 -3.04
C SER A 121 12.47 6.53 -2.25
N ILE A 122 13.21 6.55 -1.14
CA ILE A 122 13.43 7.75 -0.34
C ILE A 122 14.45 8.62 -1.08
N ASP A 123 14.21 8.82 -2.38
CA ASP A 123 15.04 9.57 -3.30
C ASP A 123 14.54 11.00 -3.43
N ARG A 124 13.31 11.29 -2.98
CA ARG A 124 12.80 12.66 -2.90
C ARG A 124 13.44 13.36 -1.72
N GLU A 125 14.44 14.18 -2.03
CA GLU A 125 15.09 15.07 -1.09
C GLU A 125 14.28 16.37 -0.96
N ILE A 126 13.77 16.61 0.23
CA ILE A 126 13.24 17.92 0.62
C ILE A 126 14.35 18.65 1.35
N THR A 127 14.51 19.94 1.06
CA THR A 127 15.35 20.83 1.87
C THR A 127 14.51 21.99 2.40
N VAL A 128 14.83 22.44 3.61
CA VAL A 128 14.08 23.47 4.32
C VAL A 128 14.98 24.66 4.63
N PHE A 129 14.49 25.88 4.43
CA PHE A 129 15.21 27.11 4.77
C PHE A 129 14.25 28.25 5.13
N PRO A 130 14.65 29.21 5.98
CA PRO A 130 15.87 29.20 6.78
C PRO A 130 15.79 28.13 7.88
N ASN A 131 16.95 27.69 8.36
CA ASN A 131 17.04 26.82 9.54
C ASN A 131 18.27 27.30 10.34
N PRO A 132 18.09 27.99 11.49
CA PRO A 132 16.84 28.20 12.23
C PRO A 132 15.80 29.14 11.56
N VAL A 133 14.52 28.98 11.90
CA VAL A 133 13.38 29.76 11.36
C VAL A 133 12.62 30.50 12.46
N SER A 134 12.06 31.67 12.14
CA SER A 134 11.22 32.46 13.07
C SER A 134 9.73 32.50 12.69
N SER A 135 9.41 32.59 11.39
CA SER A 135 8.04 32.86 10.93
C SER A 135 7.67 32.13 9.65
N GLU A 136 8.50 32.19 8.60
CA GLU A 136 8.22 31.51 7.32
C GLU A 136 9.30 30.47 7.02
N LEU A 137 8.89 29.21 6.84
CA LEU A 137 9.73 28.10 6.40
C LEU A 137 9.46 27.80 4.92
N THR A 138 10.50 27.83 4.10
CA THR A 138 10.43 27.46 2.68
C THR A 138 10.94 26.06 2.43
N LEU A 139 10.22 25.33 1.58
CA LEU A 139 10.47 23.96 1.18
C LEU A 139 10.94 23.91 -0.27
N ARG A 140 12.11 23.32 -0.50
CA ARG A 140 12.65 23.05 -1.84
C ARG A 140 12.65 21.56 -2.11
N MET A 141 12.23 21.23 -3.32
CA MET A 141 12.16 19.88 -3.87
C MET A 141 12.55 19.95 -5.35
N ASP A 142 12.72 18.79 -6.00
CA ASP A 142 12.90 18.75 -7.44
C ASP A 142 11.65 19.35 -8.15
N PRO A 143 11.79 20.09 -9.26
CA PRO A 143 10.64 20.59 -10.01
C PRO A 143 9.75 19.50 -10.63
N ARG A 144 10.26 18.27 -10.80
CA ARG A 144 9.50 17.12 -11.34
C ARG A 144 8.58 16.47 -10.30
N ASP A 145 8.72 16.90 -9.05
CA ASP A 145 8.16 16.28 -7.88
C ASP A 145 6.87 16.99 -7.46
N LEU A 146 5.73 16.30 -7.58
CA LEU A 146 4.44 16.86 -7.15
C LEU A 146 4.41 17.08 -5.63
N LEU A 147 4.13 18.31 -5.19
CA LEU A 147 3.86 18.62 -3.79
C LEU A 147 2.54 17.98 -3.35
N GLY A 148 2.65 16.98 -2.48
CA GLY A 148 1.50 16.40 -1.79
C GLY A 148 1.14 17.17 -0.51
N THR A 149 0.60 16.44 0.46
CA THR A 149 0.39 16.93 1.82
C THR A 149 1.71 16.93 2.58
N ILE A 150 2.01 18.06 3.23
CA ILE A 150 3.13 18.25 4.12
C ILE A 150 2.62 18.32 5.55
N SER A 151 3.26 17.58 6.45
CA SER A 151 2.95 17.59 7.87
C SER A 151 4.19 17.98 8.66
N ILE A 152 4.05 18.89 9.61
CA ILE A 152 5.08 19.19 10.61
C ILE A 152 4.72 18.44 11.89
N ALA A 153 5.68 17.69 12.43
CA ALA A 153 5.55 17.07 13.74
C ALA A 153 6.62 17.57 14.72
N ASP A 154 6.29 17.54 16.01
CA ASP A 154 7.27 17.73 17.08
C ASP A 154 8.11 16.45 17.32
N LEU A 155 9.07 16.51 18.26
CA LEU A 155 9.91 15.36 18.62
C LEU A 155 9.14 14.19 19.27
N SER A 156 7.90 14.40 19.70
CA SER A 156 7.03 13.34 20.19
C SER A 156 6.25 12.64 19.07
N GLY A 157 6.39 13.11 17.82
CA GLY A 157 5.67 12.59 16.66
C GLY A 157 4.26 13.16 16.50
N ARG A 158 3.85 14.11 17.33
CA ARG A 158 2.55 14.77 17.22
C ARG A 158 2.58 15.75 16.05
N VAL A 159 1.66 15.60 15.11
CA VAL A 159 1.48 16.54 13.99
C VAL A 159 0.90 17.86 14.52
N VAL A 160 1.66 18.95 14.33
CA VAL A 160 1.31 20.31 14.78
C VAL A 160 0.82 21.20 13.64
N LEU A 161 1.19 20.89 12.40
CA LEU A 161 0.74 21.60 11.20
C LEU A 161 0.57 20.63 10.04
N SER A 162 -0.45 20.82 9.21
CA SER A 162 -0.61 20.09 7.96
C SER A 162 -1.10 21.03 6.86
N VAL A 163 -0.42 21.03 5.71
CA VAL A 163 -0.78 21.85 4.55
C VAL A 163 -0.64 21.03 3.27
N SER A 164 -1.27 21.48 2.18
CA SER A 164 -1.18 20.81 0.88
C SER A 164 -0.80 21.79 -0.21
N GLY A 165 0.10 21.38 -1.11
CA GLY A 165 0.46 22.17 -2.30
C GLY A 165 1.22 23.48 -2.03
N GLN A 166 1.73 23.69 -0.82
CA GLN A 166 2.43 24.93 -0.45
C GLN A 166 3.93 24.69 -0.26
N HIS A 167 4.75 25.54 -0.91
CA HIS A 167 6.21 25.57 -0.71
C HIS A 167 6.65 26.48 0.45
N ARG A 168 5.74 27.31 0.98
CA ARG A 168 6.01 28.24 2.09
C ARG A 168 5.03 27.95 3.21
N LEU A 169 5.55 27.76 4.41
CA LEU A 169 4.80 27.42 5.60
C LEU A 169 4.92 28.56 6.61
N ASP A 170 3.78 29.04 7.10
CA ASP A 170 3.76 29.90 8.28
C ASP A 170 3.92 29.04 9.53
N VAL A 171 5.03 29.25 10.24
CA VAL A 171 5.40 28.57 11.49
C VAL A 171 5.43 29.53 12.67
N THR A 172 4.89 30.74 12.53
CA THR A 172 4.91 31.78 13.57
C THR A 172 4.21 31.32 14.85
N ALA A 173 3.14 30.53 14.72
CA ALA A 173 2.37 30.01 15.85
C ALA A 173 3.03 28.83 16.57
N LEU A 174 4.15 28.30 16.07
CA LEU A 174 4.87 27.20 16.71
C LEU A 174 5.78 27.74 17.83
N ASP A 175 5.74 27.05 18.97
CA ASP A 175 6.67 27.29 20.07
C ASP A 175 8.12 27.02 19.65
N ALA A 176 9.07 27.71 20.28
CA ALA A 176 10.49 27.46 20.04
C ALA A 176 10.84 25.99 20.35
N GLY A 177 11.51 25.32 19.41
CA GLY A 177 11.71 23.89 19.49
C GLY A 177 12.23 23.25 18.21
N THR A 178 12.42 21.94 18.26
CA THR A 178 12.84 21.14 17.09
C THR A 178 11.63 20.45 16.50
N TYR A 179 11.50 20.52 15.18
CA TYR A 179 10.39 19.95 14.42
C TYR A 179 10.90 19.16 13.22
N VAL A 180 10.05 18.27 12.71
CA VAL A 180 10.32 17.45 11.53
C VAL A 180 9.24 17.73 10.48
N VAL A 181 9.67 18.08 9.28
CA VAL A 181 8.82 18.14 8.09
C VAL A 181 8.74 16.74 7.48
N MET A 182 7.51 16.30 7.24
CA MET A 182 7.20 15.02 6.61
C MET A 182 6.32 15.26 5.38
N SER A 183 6.66 14.60 4.27
CA SER A 183 5.84 14.53 3.08
C SER A 183 5.81 13.08 2.61
N PHE A 184 4.70 12.67 1.99
CA PHE A 184 4.59 11.34 1.41
C PHE A 184 5.71 11.09 0.39
N GLY A 185 6.44 9.98 0.53
CA GLY A 185 7.52 9.58 -0.37
C GLY A 185 8.83 10.38 -0.29
N ALA A 186 9.02 11.23 0.73
CA ALA A 186 10.23 12.04 0.89
C ALA A 186 10.96 11.80 2.21
N ARG A 187 12.28 12.05 2.22
CA ARG A 187 13.09 11.99 3.46
C ARG A 187 12.58 13.04 4.46
N PRO A 188 12.26 12.66 5.72
CA PRO A 188 11.92 13.63 6.73
C PRO A 188 13.06 14.63 6.99
N VAL A 189 12.73 15.90 7.15
CA VAL A 189 13.73 16.98 7.30
C VAL A 189 13.54 17.69 8.63
N ARG A 190 14.63 17.80 9.40
CA ARG A 190 14.61 18.51 10.70
C ARG A 190 14.82 20.01 10.51
N PHE A 191 14.06 20.82 11.24
CA PHE A 191 14.35 22.25 11.42
C PHE A 191 14.17 22.71 12.86
N VAL A 192 14.74 23.87 13.19
CA VAL A 192 14.66 24.49 14.53
C VAL A 192 13.88 25.80 14.44
N LYS A 193 12.83 25.92 15.25
CA LYS A 193 12.05 27.15 15.47
C LYS A 193 12.68 27.95 16.60
N GLN A 194 12.93 29.24 16.35
CA GLN A 194 13.37 30.23 17.32
C GLN A 194 12.28 31.27 17.59
#